data_AF-A0A4W3HXU3-F1
#
_entry.id   AF-A0A4W3HXU3-F1
#
_cell.length_a   1.000
_cell.length_b   1.000
_cell.length_c   1.000
_cell.angle_alpha   90.00
_cell.angle_beta   90.00
_cell.angle_gamma   90.00
#
_symmetry.space_group_name_H-M   'P 1'
#
loop_
_entity.id
_entity.type
_entity.pdbx_description
1 polymer ?
#
loop_
_entity_poly.entity_id
_entity_poly.type
_entity_poly.pdbx_seq_one_letter_code
_entity_poly.pdbx_strand_id
1 'polypeptide(L)'
;MDQALDVRDAFVKGIYGRLFVWIVEKINAAIYKPPSNEPKALRRSIGLLDIFGFENFHVNSFEQLCINFANENLQQFFVRHVFKLEQEEYNLENINWQHIEFTDNQEALDMIALKPMNIVSLIDEESKFPKVW
;
A
#
# COMPACT_ATOMS: atom_id res chain seq x y z
N MET A 1 32.77 3.37 13.97
CA MET A 1 32.73 2.07 13.27
C MET A 1 31.31 1.79 12.79
N ASP A 2 30.31 2.04 13.62
CA ASP A 2 28.88 1.87 13.31
C ASP A 2 28.43 2.67 12.08
N GLN A 3 28.83 3.94 11.95
CA GLN A 3 28.53 4.74 10.75
C GLN A 3 29.04 4.10 9.44
N ALA A 4 30.18 3.40 9.47
CA ALA A 4 30.71 2.74 8.28
C ALA A 4 29.89 1.49 7.92
N LEU A 5 29.35 0.79 8.92
CA LEU A 5 28.44 -0.34 8.73
C LEU A 5 27.09 0.14 8.18
N ASP A 6 26.53 1.21 8.76
CA ASP A 6 25.28 1.82 8.30
C ASP A 6 25.37 2.27 6.84
N VAL A 7 26.47 2.94 6.47
CA VAL A 7 26.71 3.38 5.08
C VAL A 7 26.86 2.19 4.14
N ARG A 8 27.59 1.13 4.55
CA ARG A 8 27.70 -0.10 3.75
C ARG A 8 26.33 -0.74 3.53
N ASP A 9 25.53 -0.88 4.58
CA ASP A 9 24.23 -1.54 4.51
C ASP A 9 23.24 -0.71 3.69
N ALA A 10 23.23 0.61 3.85
CA ALA A 10 22.46 1.52 3.01
C ALA A 10 22.87 1.43 1.53
N PHE A 11 24.18 1.35 1.25
CA PHE A 11 24.69 1.21 -0.11
C PHE A 11 24.27 -0.11 -0.76
N VAL A 12 24.39 -1.24 -0.04
CA VAL A 12 23.97 -2.55 -0.54
C VAL A 12 22.45 -2.60 -0.76
N LYS A 13 21.64 -2.09 0.18
CA LYS A 13 20.18 -1.96 0.01
C LYS A 13 19.84 -1.10 -1.22
N GLY A 14 20.58 -0.02 -1.44
CA GLY A 14 20.41 0.85 -2.61
C GLY A 14 20.74 0.14 -3.95
N ILE A 15 21.82 -0.64 -4.00
CA ILE A 15 22.17 -1.44 -5.18
C ILE A 15 21.07 -2.47 -5.46
N TYR A 16 20.68 -3.23 -4.44
CA TYR A 16 19.68 -4.29 -4.60
C TYR A 16 18.32 -3.72 -5.02
N GLY A 17 17.90 -2.60 -4.43
CA GLY A 17 16.67 -1.91 -4.81
C GLY A 17 16.69 -1.46 -6.28
N ARG A 18 17.80 -0.91 -6.77
CA ARG A 18 17.95 -0.52 -8.18
C ARG A 18 17.93 -1.73 -9.12
N LEU A 19 18.58 -2.83 -8.73
CA LEU A 19 18.56 -4.07 -9.50
C LEU A 19 17.14 -4.62 -9.64
N PHE A 20 16.37 -4.64 -8.56
CA PHE A 20 14.97 -5.07 -8.57
C PHE A 20 14.13 -4.24 -9.55
N VAL A 21 14.20 -2.91 -9.46
CA VAL A 21 13.50 -2.01 -10.39
C VAL A 21 13.91 -2.27 -11.84
N TRP A 22 15.21 -2.44 -12.10
CA TRP A 22 15.72 -2.73 -13.43
C TRP A 22 15.17 -4.06 -14.00
N ILE A 23 15.06 -5.11 -13.18
CA ILE A 23 14.45 -6.37 -13.60
C ILE A 23 12.98 -6.17 -14.00
N VAL A 24 12.21 -5.45 -13.18
CA VAL A 24 10.80 -5.13 -13.46
C VAL A 24 10.68 -4.34 -14.78
N GLU A 25 11.55 -3.35 -15.00
CA GLU A 25 11.59 -2.59 -16.26
C GLU A 25 11.88 -3.48 -17.47
N LYS A 26 12.82 -4.44 -17.35
CA LYS A 26 13.12 -5.39 -18.44
C LYS A 26 11.94 -6.31 -18.75
N ILE A 27 11.26 -6.82 -17.74
CA ILE A 27 10.06 -7.64 -17.92
C ILE A 27 8.96 -6.81 -18.60
N ASN A 28 8.72 -5.59 -18.10
CA ASN A 28 7.72 -4.68 -18.67
C ASN A 28 8.01 -4.36 -20.14
N ALA A 29 9.27 -4.05 -20.50
CA ALA A 29 9.66 -3.79 -21.88
C ALA A 29 9.47 -5.02 -22.79
N ALA A 30 9.59 -6.24 -22.26
CA ALA A 30 9.39 -7.47 -23.03
C ALA A 30 7.91 -7.80 -23.26
N ILE A 31 7.03 -7.49 -22.31
CA ILE A 31 5.59 -7.81 -22.39
C ILE A 31 4.74 -6.66 -22.95
N TYR A 32 5.25 -5.44 -22.92
CA TYR A 32 4.52 -4.26 -23.35
C TYR A 32 4.23 -4.33 -24.86
N LYS A 33 2.93 -4.30 -25.19
CA LYS A 33 2.47 -4.16 -26.57
C LYS A 33 2.15 -2.69 -26.82
N PRO A 34 2.79 -2.01 -27.79
CA PRO A 34 2.47 -0.63 -28.12
C PRO A 34 1.02 -0.50 -28.61
N PRO A 35 0.37 0.66 -28.44
CA PRO A 35 -1.00 0.86 -28.92
C PRO A 35 -1.01 0.72 -30.44
N SER A 36 -2.03 0.08 -30.99
CA SER A 36 -2.31 0.19 -32.42
C SER A 36 -2.55 1.66 -32.75
N ASN A 37 -2.04 2.14 -33.90
CA ASN A 37 -2.29 3.50 -34.41
C ASN A 37 -3.78 3.75 -34.75
N GLU A 38 -4.68 2.81 -34.45
CA GLU A 38 -6.11 2.99 -34.60
C GLU A 38 -6.69 3.80 -33.44
N PRO A 39 -7.25 5.00 -33.70
CA PRO A 39 -7.71 5.93 -32.67
C PRO A 39 -8.94 5.47 -31.86
N LYS A 40 -9.42 4.22 -32.05
CA LYS A 40 -10.66 3.70 -31.42
C LYS A 40 -10.50 2.35 -30.71
N ALA A 41 -9.31 1.78 -30.61
CA ALA A 41 -9.11 0.53 -29.87
C ALA A 41 -9.12 0.78 -28.35
N LEU A 42 -10.28 0.63 -27.72
CA LEU A 42 -10.39 0.61 -26.25
C LEU A 42 -9.51 -0.52 -25.69
N ARG A 43 -8.46 -0.15 -24.96
CA ARG A 43 -7.64 -1.12 -24.23
C ARG A 43 -8.42 -1.64 -23.04
N ARG A 44 -8.72 -2.93 -23.05
CA ARG A 44 -9.25 -3.66 -21.89
C ARG A 44 -8.09 -4.37 -21.20
N SER A 45 -8.05 -4.33 -19.88
CA SER A 45 -7.07 -5.07 -19.07
C SER A 45 -7.78 -5.79 -17.93
N ILE A 46 -7.25 -6.96 -17.57
CA ILE A 46 -7.61 -7.69 -16.37
C ILE A 46 -6.41 -7.59 -15.45
N GLY A 47 -6.60 -7.03 -14.26
CA GLY A 47 -5.57 -6.92 -13.23
C GLY A 47 -5.65 -8.10 -12.28
N LEU A 48 -4.49 -8.66 -11.93
CA LEU A 48 -4.35 -9.59 -10.81
C LEU A 48 -3.49 -8.89 -9.76
N LEU A 49 -3.97 -8.89 -8.52
CA LEU A 49 -3.25 -8.33 -7.38
C LEU A 49 -2.80 -9.49 -6.50
N ASP A 50 -1.48 -9.63 -6.35
CA ASP A 50 -0.84 -10.58 -5.45
C ASP A 50 0.00 -9.78 -4.45
N ILE A 51 -0.36 -9.86 -3.17
CA ILE A 51 0.29 -9.13 -2.08
C ILE A 51 0.47 -10.04 -0.86
N PHE A 52 1.41 -9.70 0.00
CA PHE A 52 1.58 -10.37 1.29
C PHE A 52 0.34 -10.16 2.17
N GLY A 53 -0.09 -11.23 2.86
CA GLY A 53 -1.15 -11.17 3.85
C GLY A 53 -0.68 -10.54 5.18
N PHE A 54 -1.62 -10.34 6.09
CA PHE A 54 -1.34 -9.80 7.42
C PHE A 54 -0.38 -10.72 8.21
N GLU A 55 0.65 -10.14 8.84
CA GLU A 55 1.67 -10.84 9.59
C GLU A 55 1.56 -10.54 11.10
N ASN A 56 1.75 -11.57 11.93
CA ASN A 56 1.77 -11.43 13.40
C ASN A 56 2.80 -12.36 14.02
N PHE A 57 3.95 -11.79 14.39
CA PHE A 57 5.02 -12.48 15.09
C PHE A 57 5.11 -12.05 16.56
N HIS A 58 5.94 -12.74 17.34
CA HIS A 58 6.23 -12.34 18.73
C HIS A 58 6.84 -10.94 18.84
N VAL A 59 7.65 -10.53 17.85
CA VAL A 59 8.16 -9.16 17.69
C VAL A 59 7.96 -8.78 16.24
N ASN A 60 7.19 -7.70 16.01
CA ASN A 60 6.94 -7.15 14.68
C ASN A 60 7.84 -5.93 14.47
N SER A 61 8.64 -5.92 13.40
CA SER A 61 9.50 -4.78 13.06
C SER A 61 8.78 -3.78 12.15
N PHE A 62 9.49 -2.75 11.71
CA PHE A 62 8.96 -1.74 10.80
C PHE A 62 8.45 -2.35 9.48
N GLU A 63 9.09 -3.42 9.02
CA GLU A 63 8.68 -4.17 7.83
C GLU A 63 7.27 -4.76 8.00
N GLN A 64 6.97 -5.40 9.12
CA GLN A 64 5.61 -5.89 9.42
C GLN A 64 4.60 -4.76 9.52
N LEU A 65 4.99 -3.61 10.10
CA LEU A 65 4.10 -2.44 10.14
C LEU A 65 3.72 -1.99 8.71
N CYS A 66 4.69 -1.92 7.78
CA CYS A 66 4.41 -1.58 6.38
C CYS A 66 3.51 -2.63 5.70
N ILE A 67 3.76 -3.92 5.92
CA ILE A 67 2.95 -5.01 5.36
C ILE A 67 1.52 -4.96 5.88
N ASN A 68 1.35 -4.82 7.19
CA ASN A 68 0.03 -4.79 7.82
C ASN A 68 -0.74 -3.51 7.46
N PHE A 69 -0.06 -2.36 7.35
CA PHE A 69 -0.68 -1.13 6.88
C PHE A 69 -1.18 -1.26 5.42
N ALA A 70 -0.43 -1.93 4.55
CA ALA A 70 -0.90 -2.21 3.19
C ALA A 70 -2.15 -3.11 3.18
N ASN A 71 -2.19 -4.13 4.04
CA ASN A 71 -3.36 -4.99 4.23
C ASN A 71 -4.57 -4.19 4.76
N GLU A 72 -4.35 -3.26 5.69
CA GLU A 72 -5.41 -2.41 6.23
C GLU A 72 -6.01 -1.50 5.15
N ASN A 73 -5.19 -0.97 4.24
CA ASN A 73 -5.67 -0.19 3.10
C ASN A 73 -6.50 -1.06 2.14
N LEU A 74 -6.07 -2.30 1.90
CA LEU A 74 -6.83 -3.24 1.07
C LEU A 74 -8.17 -3.60 1.74
N GLN A 75 -8.16 -3.83 3.05
CA GLN A 75 -9.38 -4.07 3.82
C GLN A 75 -10.34 -2.87 3.71
N GLN A 76 -9.83 -1.63 3.78
CA GLN A 76 -10.69 -0.45 3.62
C GLN A 76 -11.26 -0.32 2.20
N PHE A 77 -10.48 -0.70 1.19
CA PHE A 77 -10.97 -0.79 -0.18
C PHE A 77 -12.13 -1.79 -0.30
N PHE A 78 -12.02 -2.96 0.32
CA PHE A 78 -13.11 -3.96 0.37
C PHE A 78 -14.32 -3.44 1.13
N VAL A 79 -14.13 -2.85 2.32
CA VAL A 79 -15.23 -2.31 3.13
C VAL A 79 -16.02 -1.27 2.32
N ARG A 80 -15.32 -0.38 1.63
CA ARG A 80 -15.96 0.62 0.78
C ARG A 80 -16.71 0.02 -0.40
N HIS A 81 -16.09 -0.89 -1.16
CA HIS A 81 -16.69 -1.39 -2.40
C HIS A 81 -17.80 -2.39 -2.16
N VAL A 82 -17.63 -3.29 -1.19
CA VAL A 82 -18.59 -4.35 -0.91
C VAL A 82 -19.72 -3.82 -0.06
N PHE A 83 -19.46 -3.03 0.99
CA PHE A 83 -20.53 -2.62 1.90
C PHE A 83 -21.07 -1.22 1.64
N LYS A 84 -20.21 -0.21 1.50
CA LYS A 84 -20.69 1.18 1.40
C LYS A 84 -21.36 1.44 0.05
N LEU A 85 -20.72 1.07 -1.05
CA LEU A 85 -21.27 1.28 -2.39
C LEU A 85 -22.52 0.43 -2.67
N GLU A 86 -22.57 -0.83 -2.23
CA GLU A 86 -23.79 -1.65 -2.40
C GLU A 86 -24.97 -1.06 -1.63
N GLN A 87 -24.76 -0.59 -0.40
CA GLN A 87 -25.82 0.04 0.39
C GLN A 87 -26.28 1.38 -0.20
N GLU A 88 -25.35 2.17 -0.76
CA GLU A 88 -25.70 3.37 -1.52
C GLU A 88 -26.59 3.03 -2.73
N GLU A 89 -26.26 1.98 -3.48
CA GLU A 89 -27.06 1.54 -4.64
C GLU A 89 -28.45 1.04 -4.23
N TYR A 90 -28.56 0.21 -3.19
CA TYR A 90 -29.85 -0.25 -2.69
C TYR A 90 -30.76 0.89 -2.24
N ASN A 91 -30.18 1.92 -1.61
CA ASN A 91 -30.91 3.13 -1.23
C ASN A 91 -31.39 3.91 -2.46
N LEU A 92 -30.57 4.03 -3.51
CA LEU A 92 -30.94 4.69 -4.76
C LEU A 92 -32.07 3.95 -5.48
N GLU A 93 -32.04 2.61 -5.48
CA GLU A 93 -33.07 1.78 -6.11
C GLU A 93 -34.34 1.61 -5.24
N ASN A 94 -34.38 2.21 -4.05
CA ASN A 94 -35.47 2.05 -3.06
C ASN A 94 -35.74 0.57 -2.70
N ILE A 95 -34.69 -0.25 -2.67
CA ILE A 95 -34.78 -1.64 -2.25
C ILE A 95 -34.69 -1.69 -0.73
N ASN A 96 -35.65 -2.36 -0.10
CA ASN A 96 -35.71 -2.48 1.36
C ASN A 96 -34.60 -3.45 1.83
N TRP A 97 -33.44 -2.89 2.19
CA TRP A 97 -32.26 -3.63 2.62
C TRP A 97 -32.06 -3.51 4.13
N GLN A 98 -31.63 -4.59 4.79
CA GLN A 98 -31.23 -4.53 6.19
C GLN A 98 -29.80 -4.01 6.28
N HIS A 99 -29.60 -2.88 6.97
CA HIS A 99 -28.28 -2.31 7.17
C HIS A 99 -27.33 -3.36 7.77
N ILE A 100 -26.25 -3.66 7.05
CA ILE A 100 -25.22 -4.57 7.55
C ILE A 100 -24.24 -3.73 8.37
N GLU A 101 -24.12 -4.04 9.65
CA GLU A 101 -23.06 -3.49 10.48
C GLU A 101 -21.71 -4.08 10.03
N PHE A 102 -20.75 -3.20 9.75
CA PHE A 102 -19.38 -3.57 9.42
C PHE A 102 -18.41 -2.78 10.30
N THR A 103 -17.22 -3.35 10.52
CA THR A 103 -16.14 -2.65 11.22
C THR A 103 -15.36 -1.81 10.22
N ASP A 104 -15.42 -0.48 10.37
CA ASP A 104 -14.60 0.45 9.60
C ASP A 104 -13.22 0.58 10.26
N ASN A 105 -12.17 0.48 9.44
CA ASN A 105 -10.79 0.60 9.88
C ASN A 105 -10.15 1.96 9.53
N GLN A 106 -10.94 2.93 9.05
CA GLN A 106 -10.44 4.25 8.67
C GLN A 106 -9.67 4.93 9.81
N GLU A 107 -10.12 4.79 11.05
CA GLU A 107 -9.44 5.40 12.20
C GLU A 107 -8.02 4.85 12.41
N ALA A 108 -7.82 3.55 12.17
CA ALA A 108 -6.50 2.93 12.24
C ALA A 108 -5.59 3.46 11.11
N LEU A 109 -6.11 3.56 9.88
CA LEU A 109 -5.37 4.13 8.74
C LEU A 109 -4.98 5.59 8.97
N ASP A 110 -5.92 6.36 9.52
CA ASP A 110 -5.73 7.76 9.87
C ASP A 110 -4.63 7.93 10.91
N MET A 111 -4.64 7.12 11.95
CA MET A 111 -3.63 7.14 13.02
C MET A 111 -2.25 6.73 12.51
N ILE A 112 -2.17 5.75 11.60
CA ILE A 112 -0.89 5.23 11.12
C ILE A 112 -0.25 6.21 10.13
N ALA A 113 -0.98 6.71 9.11
CA ALA A 113 -0.35 7.48 8.03
C ALA A 113 -1.19 8.57 7.34
N LEU A 114 -2.53 8.65 7.55
CA LEU A 114 -3.36 9.56 6.72
C LEU A 114 -3.66 10.92 7.36
N LYS A 115 -3.79 11.02 8.70
CA LYS A 115 -4.06 12.30 9.38
C LYS A 115 -2.77 13.02 9.81
N PRO A 116 -2.78 14.35 10.03
CA PRO A 116 -1.66 15.04 10.64
C PRO A 116 -1.28 14.43 12.00
N MET A 117 0.00 14.45 12.36
CA MET A 117 0.51 13.85 13.61
C MET A 117 0.25 12.34 13.71
N ASN A 118 0.30 11.65 12.57
CA ASN A 118 0.24 10.20 12.50
C ASN A 118 1.58 9.55 12.90
N ILE A 119 1.55 8.24 13.17
CA ILE A 119 2.72 7.47 13.60
C ILE A 119 3.90 7.62 12.63
N VAL A 120 3.66 7.49 11.32
CA VAL A 120 4.72 7.60 10.30
C VAL A 120 5.34 9.00 10.28
N SER A 121 4.54 10.04 10.44
CA SER A 121 5.02 11.43 10.48
C SER A 121 5.90 11.69 11.71
N LEU A 122 5.51 11.16 12.87
CA LEU A 122 6.31 11.27 14.09
C LEU A 122 7.64 10.50 13.96
N ILE A 123 7.63 9.31 13.36
CA ILE A 123 8.85 8.54 13.09
C ILE A 123 9.78 9.31 12.15
N ASP A 124 9.24 9.91 11.07
CA ASP A 124 10.04 10.69 10.10
C ASP A 124 10.64 11.96 10.73
N GLU A 125 9.90 12.64 11.61
CA GLU A 125 10.40 13.77 12.39
C GLU A 125 11.55 13.34 13.32
N GLU A 126 11.32 12.34 14.17
CA GLU A 126 12.32 11.81 15.11
C GLU A 126 13.58 11.26 14.40
N SER A 127 13.43 10.72 13.18
CA SER A 127 14.55 10.18 12.40
C SER A 127 15.47 11.26 11.82
N LYS A 128 14.99 12.51 11.68
CA LYS A 128 15.76 13.65 11.15
C LYS A 128 16.48 14.43 12.23
N PHE A 129 16.09 14.30 13.49
CA PHE A 129 16.81 14.94 14.59
C PHE A 129 18.21 14.32 14.69
N PRO A 130 19.28 15.12 14.59
CA PRO A 130 20.61 14.61 14.85
C PRO A 130 20.63 14.09 16.29
N LYS A 131 21.14 12.87 16.49
CA LYS A 131 21.37 12.33 17.84
C LYS A 131 22.23 13.34 18.63
N VAL A 132 21.60 14.10 19.52
CA VAL A 132 22.30 14.88 20.52
C VAL A 132 22.66 13.90 21.63
N TRP A 133 23.95 13.83 21.91
CA TRP A 133 24.62 12.92 22.84
C TRP A 133 23.95 12.80 24.21
#